data_AF-A0A367JLG2-F1
#
_entry.id   AF-A0A367JLG2-F1
#
_cell.length_a   1.000
_cell.length_b   1.000
_cell.length_c   1.000
_cell.angle_alpha   90.00
_cell.angle_beta   90.00
_cell.angle_gamma   90.00
#
_symmetry.space_group_name_H-M   'P 1'
#
loop_
_entity.id
_entity.type
_entity.pdbx_description
1 polymer ?
#
loop_
_entity_poly.entity_id
_entity_poly.type
_entity_poly.pdbx_seq_one_letter_code
_entity_poly.pdbx_strand_id
1 'polypeptide(L)'
;MSKTIADTYYYGSIQKFGQVKVFFAHATDKVIYLWSVRYEDKGRLYELWLERRPNLQTQFEKRRVDFLNQEHITNDFILYKGLLEEATDKIIGLQQEHHSKLVQHLFSTPPTERLDAVVNPSTLKLTEENDKARMHLSSPFFTSK
;
A
#
# COMPACT_ATOMS: atom_id res chain seq x y z
N MET A 1 -7.56 -1.03 3.75
CA MET A 1 -6.92 0.30 3.58
C MET A 1 -7.13 0.85 2.17
N SER A 2 -6.62 0.24 1.10
CA SER A 2 -6.83 0.77 -0.28
C SER A 2 -8.31 0.88 -0.67
N LYS A 3 -9.13 -0.10 -0.29
CA LYS A 3 -10.60 -0.05 -0.43
C LYS A 3 -11.21 1.17 0.28
N THR A 4 -10.81 1.41 1.52
CA THR A 4 -11.26 2.55 2.32
C THR A 4 -10.95 3.89 1.65
N ILE A 5 -9.76 4.04 1.08
CA ILE A 5 -9.37 5.25 0.33
C ILE A 5 -10.29 5.44 -0.90
N ALA A 6 -10.53 4.38 -1.67
CA ALA A 6 -11.43 4.43 -2.83
C ALA A 6 -12.88 4.73 -2.44
N ASP A 7 -13.37 4.17 -1.34
CA ASP A 7 -14.73 4.43 -0.82
C ASP A 7 -14.88 5.85 -0.30
N THR A 8 -13.82 6.41 0.29
CA THR A 8 -13.83 7.78 0.82
C THR A 8 -13.76 8.80 -0.30
N TYR A 9 -12.92 8.57 -1.31
CA TYR A 9 -12.69 9.48 -2.43
C TYR A 9 -13.27 8.95 -3.73
N TYR A 10 -14.51 8.47 -3.71
CA TYR A 10 -15.15 7.71 -4.80
C TYR A 10 -15.24 8.43 -6.16
N TYR A 11 -15.15 9.77 -6.19
CA TYR A 11 -15.08 10.55 -7.44
C TYR A 11 -13.65 10.75 -7.98
N GLY A 12 -12.62 10.29 -7.27
CA GLY A 12 -11.25 10.32 -7.76
C GLY A 12 -11.09 9.58 -9.09
N SER A 13 -10.11 9.98 -9.89
CA SER A 13 -9.78 9.25 -11.11
C SER A 13 -8.98 7.99 -10.81
N ILE A 14 -9.15 6.95 -11.64
CA ILE A 14 -8.38 5.72 -11.52
C ILE A 14 -6.88 5.96 -11.74
N GLN A 15 -6.54 6.94 -12.58
CA GLN A 15 -5.15 7.34 -12.85
C GLN A 15 -4.49 7.96 -11.63
N LYS A 16 -5.20 8.81 -10.87
CA LYS A 16 -4.66 9.36 -9.60
C LYS A 16 -4.66 8.31 -8.50
N PHE A 17 -5.72 7.51 -8.39
CA PHE A 17 -5.76 6.42 -7.41
C PHE A 17 -4.63 5.42 -7.63
N GLY A 18 -4.34 5.09 -8.89
CA GLY A 18 -3.21 4.25 -9.28
C GLY A 18 -1.85 4.84 -8.92
N GLN A 19 -1.71 6.09 -8.46
CA GLN A 19 -0.45 6.62 -7.93
C GLN A 19 -0.34 6.48 -6.41
N VAL A 20 -1.44 6.17 -5.72
CA VAL A 20 -1.46 6.02 -4.27
C VAL A 20 -0.81 4.69 -3.88
N LYS A 21 0.22 4.78 -3.04
CA LYS A 21 0.82 3.62 -2.36
C LYS A 21 0.36 3.58 -0.92
N VAL A 22 -0.10 2.42 -0.48
CA VAL A 22 -0.40 2.14 0.93
C VAL A 22 0.75 1.36 1.51
N PHE A 23 1.46 1.95 2.48
CA PHE A 23 2.60 1.30 3.12
C PHE A 23 2.18 0.54 4.37
N PHE A 24 2.85 -0.57 4.65
CA PHE A 24 2.80 -1.26 5.92
C PHE A 24 4.19 -1.74 6.30
N ALA A 25 4.56 -1.47 7.54
CA ALA A 25 5.81 -1.92 8.12
C ALA A 25 5.53 -3.08 9.07
N HIS A 26 6.35 -4.12 9.01
CA HIS A 26 6.38 -5.14 10.05
C HIS A 26 7.83 -5.42 10.45
N ALA A 27 8.05 -5.68 11.73
CA ALA A 27 9.36 -6.05 12.24
C ALA A 27 9.35 -7.54 12.58
N THR A 28 10.38 -8.27 12.15
CA THR A 28 10.66 -9.63 12.61
C THR A 28 12.15 -9.76 12.91
N ASP A 29 12.46 -10.31 14.07
CA ASP A 29 13.80 -10.37 14.67
C ASP A 29 14.48 -8.99 14.71
N LYS A 30 15.54 -8.83 13.90
CA LYS A 30 16.35 -7.61 13.78
C LYS A 30 16.10 -6.90 12.45
N VAL A 31 14.99 -7.17 11.78
CA VAL A 31 14.74 -6.63 10.45
C VAL A 31 13.37 -5.99 10.39
N ILE A 32 13.31 -4.75 9.90
CA ILE A 32 12.04 -4.11 9.53
C ILE A 32 11.82 -4.35 8.04
N TYR A 33 10.61 -4.71 7.66
CA TYR A 33 10.19 -4.83 6.28
C TYR A 33 9.20 -3.73 6.00
N LEU A 34 9.48 -2.90 5.00
CA LEU A 34 8.55 -1.92 4.48
C LEU A 34 7.95 -2.45 3.19
N TRP A 35 6.65 -2.70 3.21
CA TRP A 35 5.89 -3.12 2.05
C TRP A 35 5.01 -1.99 1.56
N SER A 36 4.71 -1.99 0.27
CA SER A 36 3.71 -1.12 -0.32
C SER A 36 2.72 -1.91 -1.15
N VAL A 37 1.46 -1.47 -1.14
CA VAL A 37 0.41 -1.94 -2.05
C VAL A 37 -0.05 -0.81 -2.92
N ARG A 38 -0.12 -1.07 -4.22
CA ARG A 38 -0.55 -0.13 -5.25
C ARG A 38 -1.60 -0.80 -6.15
N TYR A 39 -2.53 -0.02 -6.68
CA TYR A 39 -3.48 -0.50 -7.68
C TYR A 39 -2.97 -0.21 -9.10
N GLU A 40 -2.97 -1.22 -9.97
CA GLU A 40 -2.59 -1.13 -11.39
C GLU A 40 -3.84 -1.18 -12.27
N ASP A 41 -4.03 -0.16 -13.10
CA ASP A 41 -5.27 0.06 -13.84
C ASP A 41 -5.43 -0.85 -15.05
N LYS A 42 -4.34 -1.14 -15.78
CA LYS A 42 -4.34 -1.96 -16.99
C LYS A 42 -4.76 -3.41 -16.72
N GLY A 43 -4.46 -3.93 -15.53
CA GLY A 43 -4.82 -5.28 -15.11
C GLY A 43 -5.99 -5.33 -14.13
N ARG A 44 -6.37 -4.20 -13.51
CA ARG A 44 -7.24 -4.15 -12.32
C ARG A 44 -6.72 -5.02 -11.17
N LEU A 45 -5.41 -4.95 -10.94
CA LEU A 45 -4.70 -5.79 -9.99
C LEU A 45 -4.14 -4.94 -8.85
N TYR A 46 -3.83 -5.59 -7.74
CA TYR A 46 -3.04 -4.98 -6.66
C TYR A 46 -1.65 -5.55 -6.70
N GLU A 47 -0.66 -4.67 -6.82
CA GLU A 47 0.74 -5.05 -6.74
C GLU A 47 1.23 -4.86 -5.31
N LEU A 48 1.90 -5.88 -4.79
CA LEU A 48 2.57 -5.87 -3.50
C LEU A 48 4.08 -5.82 -3.72
N TRP A 49 4.73 -4.78 -3.21
CA TRP A 49 6.16 -4.55 -3.37
C TRP A 49 6.87 -4.51 -2.02
N LEU A 50 8.04 -5.18 -1.92
CA LEU A 50 8.98 -4.97 -0.83
C LEU A 50 9.83 -3.75 -1.16
N GLU A 51 9.56 -2.64 -0.49
CA GLU A 51 10.24 -1.37 -0.76
C GLU A 51 11.63 -1.37 -0.11
N ARG A 52 11.71 -1.79 1.16
CA ARG A 52 12.96 -1.77 1.95
C ARG A 52 12.99 -2.83 3.05
N ARG A 53 14.21 -3.16 3.46
CA ARG A 53 14.52 -4.16 4.50
C ARG A 53 15.76 -3.76 5.35
N PRO A 54 15.68 -2.71 6.17
CA PRO A 54 16.77 -2.31 7.06
C PRO A 54 16.99 -3.35 8.16
N ASN A 55 18.26 -3.63 8.44
CA ASN A 55 18.69 -4.53 9.50
C ASN A 55 19.11 -3.72 10.74
N LEU A 56 18.33 -3.87 11.80
CA LEU A 56 18.53 -3.33 13.15
C LEU A 56 19.58 -4.13 13.92
N GLN A 57 20.74 -4.40 13.31
CA GLN A 57 21.81 -5.13 13.98
C GLN A 57 22.50 -4.23 15.01
N THR A 58 21.85 -4.04 16.16
CA THR A 58 22.35 -3.31 17.32
C THR A 58 23.39 -4.16 18.07
N GLN A 59 24.64 -4.17 17.60
CA GLN A 59 25.75 -4.68 18.39
C GLN A 59 26.29 -3.54 19.27
N PHE A 60 25.76 -3.38 20.50
CA PHE A 60 26.22 -2.33 21.44
C PHE A 60 27.71 -2.45 21.86
N GLU A 61 28.44 -3.48 21.43
CA GLU A 61 29.77 -3.82 21.94
C GLU A 61 30.94 -3.35 21.05
N LYS A 62 30.72 -2.80 19.84
CA LYS A 62 31.82 -2.45 18.89
C LYS A 62 31.80 -0.99 18.42
N ARG A 63 32.21 -0.11 19.32
CA ARG A 63 32.38 1.37 19.25
C ARG A 63 32.85 2.03 17.93
N ARG A 64 33.34 1.34 16.90
CA ARG A 64 33.72 1.93 15.59
C ARG A 64 32.85 1.48 14.41
N VAL A 65 32.22 0.30 14.48
CA VAL A 65 31.31 -0.19 13.42
C VAL A 65 29.89 0.37 13.61
N ASP A 66 29.58 0.77 14.85
CA ASP A 66 28.25 1.24 15.26
C ASP A 66 27.87 2.59 14.65
N PHE A 67 28.84 3.48 14.39
CA PHE A 67 28.57 4.78 13.75
C PHE A 67 28.09 4.64 12.31
N LEU A 68 28.73 3.76 11.52
CA LEU A 68 28.32 3.49 10.14
C LEU A 68 26.94 2.81 10.12
N ASN A 69 26.70 1.86 11.02
CA ASN A 69 25.39 1.21 11.13
C ASN A 69 24.28 2.19 11.58
N GLN A 70 24.57 3.12 12.49
CA GLN A 70 23.63 4.18 12.88
C GLN A 70 23.33 5.16 11.74
N GLU A 71 24.33 5.55 10.95
CA GLU A 71 24.11 6.38 9.76
C GLU A 71 23.24 5.66 8.73
N HIS A 72 23.49 4.37 8.47
CA HIS A 72 22.66 3.56 7.58
C HIS A 72 21.21 3.47 8.05
N ILE A 73 20.99 3.15 9.33
CA ILE A 73 19.64 3.06 9.90
C ILE A 73 18.94 4.43 9.83
N THR A 74 19.64 5.52 10.16
CA THR A 74 19.08 6.87 10.11
C THR A 74 18.68 7.26 8.68
N ASN A 75 19.53 6.94 7.70
CA ASN A 75 19.24 7.18 6.28
C ASN A 75 18.04 6.37 5.79
N ASP A 76 17.90 5.11 6.22
CA ASP A 76 16.73 4.28 5.89
C ASP A 76 15.43 4.88 6.46
N PHE A 77 15.46 5.39 7.70
CA PHE A 77 14.28 6.06 8.29
C PHE A 77 13.96 7.41 7.64
N ILE A 78 14.96 8.18 7.22
CA ILE A 78 14.74 9.42 6.45
C ILE A 78 14.08 9.08 5.10
N LEU A 79 14.53 8.01 4.44
CA LEU A 79 13.90 7.54 3.21
C LEU A 79 12.44 7.12 3.46
N TYR A 80 12.17 6.42 4.56
CA TYR A 80 10.80 6.01 4.93
C TYR A 80 9.88 7.20 5.08
N LYS A 81 10.38 8.25 5.76
CA LYS A 81 9.67 9.52 5.89
C LYS A 81 9.34 10.10 4.51
N GLY A 82 10.31 10.18 3.61
CA GLY A 82 10.10 10.71 2.26
C GLY A 82 9.05 9.92 1.45
N LEU A 83 9.05 8.59 1.55
CA LEU A 83 8.05 7.73 0.89
C LEU A 83 6.64 7.97 1.45
N LEU A 84 6.51 8.17 2.77
CA LEU A 84 5.23 8.47 3.41
C LEU A 84 4.72 9.87 3.05
N GLU A 85 5.61 10.85 2.97
CA GLU A 85 5.28 12.21 2.50
C GLU A 85 4.77 12.16 1.06
N GLU A 86 5.46 11.46 0.15
CA GLU A 86 5.01 11.30 -1.24
C GLU A 86 3.64 10.64 -1.33
N ALA A 87 3.40 9.54 -0.61
CA ALA A 87 2.08 8.90 -0.61
C ALA A 87 0.99 9.80 -0.04
N THR A 88 1.30 10.60 0.98
CA THR A 88 0.37 11.57 1.55
C THR A 88 0.00 12.65 0.52
N ASP A 89 0.97 13.17 -0.22
CA ASP A 89 0.74 14.15 -1.29
C ASP A 89 -0.17 13.58 -2.38
N LYS A 90 0.02 12.30 -2.76
CA LYS A 90 -0.87 11.63 -3.72
C LYS A 90 -2.29 11.49 -3.19
N ILE A 91 -2.47 11.16 -1.91
CA ILE A 91 -3.79 11.08 -1.27
C ILE A 91 -4.46 12.45 -1.22
N ILE A 92 -3.72 13.51 -0.86
CA ILE A 92 -4.23 14.89 -0.86
C ILE A 92 -4.68 15.29 -2.28
N GLY A 93 -3.88 14.98 -3.30
CA GLY A 93 -4.24 15.24 -4.70
C GLY A 93 -5.49 14.49 -5.17
N LEU A 94 -5.73 13.29 -4.64
CA LEU A 94 -6.95 12.50 -4.87
C LEU A 94 -8.15 13.11 -4.14
N GLN A 95 -7.97 13.54 -2.88
CA GLN A 95 -8.98 14.21 -2.08
C GLN A 95 -9.46 15.51 -2.73
N GLN A 96 -8.53 16.33 -3.23
CA GLN A 96 -8.84 17.56 -3.93
C GLN A 96 -9.68 17.30 -5.19
N GLU A 97 -9.28 16.30 -5.99
CA GLU A 97 -10.04 15.91 -7.18
C GLU A 97 -11.46 15.45 -6.82
N HIS A 98 -11.57 14.61 -5.79
CA HIS A 98 -12.86 14.15 -5.29
C HIS A 98 -13.75 15.31 -4.88
N HIS A 99 -13.22 16.27 -4.11
CA HIS A 99 -13.99 17.44 -3.67
C HIS A 99 -14.44 18.33 -4.83
N SER A 100 -13.55 18.61 -5.79
CA SER A 100 -13.90 19.38 -6.98
C SER A 100 -15.02 18.74 -7.80
N LYS A 101 -14.93 17.42 -8.04
CA LYS A 101 -15.98 16.67 -8.74
C LYS A 101 -17.26 16.58 -7.93
N LEU A 102 -17.17 16.45 -6.62
CA LEU A 102 -18.34 16.43 -5.74
C LEU A 102 -19.16 17.72 -5.92
N VAL A 103 -18.51 18.89 -5.92
CA VAL A 103 -19.17 20.19 -6.17
C VAL A 103 -19.79 20.24 -7.57
N GLN A 104 -19.09 19.78 -8.61
CA GLN A 104 -19.60 19.77 -9.99
C GLN A 104 -20.84 18.89 -10.16
N HIS A 105 -20.87 17.75 -9.47
CA HIS A 105 -21.96 16.78 -9.57
C HIS A 105 -23.07 16.99 -8.53
N LEU A 106 -23.06 18.09 -7.77
CA LEU A 106 -24.18 18.43 -6.85
C LEU A 106 -25.51 18.59 -7.56
N PHE A 107 -25.48 19.11 -8.80
CA PHE A 107 -26.68 19.41 -9.59
C PHE A 107 -26.71 18.67 -10.94
N SER A 108 -25.79 17.72 -11.15
CA SER A 108 -25.65 16.97 -12.39
C SER A 108 -25.77 15.47 -12.12
N THR A 109 -25.98 14.68 -13.17
CA THR A 109 -25.92 13.22 -13.06
C THR A 109 -24.53 12.77 -12.59
N PRO A 110 -24.46 11.78 -11.69
CA PRO A 110 -23.19 11.24 -11.22
C PRO A 110 -22.43 10.55 -12.37
N PRO A 111 -21.10 10.55 -12.35
CA PRO A 111 -20.27 9.86 -13.34
C PRO A 111 -20.50 8.34 -13.30
N THR A 112 -20.41 7.72 -14.49
CA THR A 112 -20.61 6.27 -14.69
C THR A 112 -19.55 5.41 -14.00
N GLU A 113 -18.32 5.91 -13.89
CA GLU A 113 -17.23 5.23 -13.19
C GLU A 113 -16.92 5.92 -11.86
N ARG A 114 -16.93 5.13 -10.78
CA ARG A 114 -16.57 5.55 -9.43
C ARG A 114 -15.56 4.57 -8.83
N LEU A 115 -14.63 5.07 -8.03
CA LEU A 115 -13.55 4.24 -7.47
C LEU A 115 -14.06 3.18 -6.51
N ASP A 116 -15.12 3.44 -5.75
CA ASP A 116 -15.75 2.48 -4.84
C ASP A 116 -16.23 1.22 -5.58
N ALA A 117 -16.72 1.38 -6.81
CA ALA A 117 -17.13 0.25 -7.64
C ALA A 117 -15.95 -0.47 -8.30
N VAL A 118 -14.94 0.26 -8.78
CA VAL A 118 -13.81 -0.32 -9.54
C VAL A 118 -12.76 -0.94 -8.62
N VAL A 119 -12.44 -0.27 -7.52
CA VAL A 119 -11.44 -0.70 -6.54
C VAL A 119 -12.15 -1.56 -5.50
N ASN A 120 -12.32 -2.84 -5.84
CA ASN A 120 -12.89 -3.82 -4.93
C ASN A 120 -11.94 -5.02 -4.81
N PRO A 121 -11.01 -5.02 -3.84
CA PRO A 121 -10.14 -6.17 -3.65
C PRO A 121 -10.99 -7.36 -3.21
N SER A 122 -10.94 -8.46 -3.97
CA SER A 122 -11.56 -9.73 -3.60
C SER A 122 -10.87 -10.24 -2.34
N THR A 123 -11.41 -9.86 -1.17
CA THR A 123 -10.82 -10.24 0.11
C THR A 123 -11.39 -11.59 0.47
N LEU A 124 -10.63 -12.66 0.18
CA LEU A 124 -11.04 -14.01 0.54
C LEU A 124 -10.90 -14.16 2.05
N LYS A 125 -12.04 -14.22 2.75
CA LYS A 125 -12.07 -14.46 4.19
C LYS A 125 -11.80 -15.96 4.42
N LEU A 126 -10.59 -16.29 4.85
CA LEU A 126 -10.27 -17.63 5.32
C LEU A 126 -11.01 -17.87 6.64
N THR A 127 -12.03 -18.72 6.61
CA THR A 127 -12.65 -19.28 7.81
C THR A 127 -11.84 -20.48 8.29
N GLU A 128 -11.99 -20.86 9.56
CA GLU A 128 -11.31 -22.04 10.12
C GLU A 128 -11.58 -23.31 9.31
N GLU A 129 -12.81 -23.47 8.79
CA GLU A 129 -13.20 -24.57 7.90
C GLU A 129 -12.44 -24.54 6.57
N ASN A 130 -12.23 -23.35 5.99
CA ASN A 130 -11.50 -23.16 4.74
C ASN A 130 -9.99 -23.35 4.92
N ASP A 131 -9.43 -22.96 6.05
CA ASP A 131 -8.00 -23.15 6.37
C ASP A 131 -7.66 -24.64 6.63
N LYS A 132 -8.56 -25.35 7.34
CA LYS A 132 -8.48 -26.81 7.56
C LYS A 132 -8.51 -27.62 6.26
N ALA A 133 -9.05 -27.07 5.17
CA ALA A 133 -9.03 -27.69 3.84
C ALA A 133 -7.64 -27.65 3.15
N ARG A 134 -6.58 -27.26 3.87
CA ARG A 134 -5.19 -27.16 3.37
C ARG A 134 -5.05 -26.13 2.23
N MET A 135 -5.76 -25.00 2.32
CA MET A 135 -5.65 -23.93 1.33
C MET A 135 -4.24 -23.32 1.22
N HIS A 136 -3.35 -23.55 2.19
CA HIS A 136 -1.93 -23.19 2.07
C HIS A 136 -1.19 -23.94 0.93
N LEU A 137 -1.74 -25.07 0.44
CA LEU A 137 -1.21 -25.79 -0.72
C LEU A 137 -1.70 -25.19 -2.05
N SER A 138 -2.85 -24.52 -2.04
CA SER A 138 -3.34 -23.73 -3.17
C SER A 138 -2.71 -22.34 -3.10
N SER A 139 -1.51 -22.23 -3.65
CA SER A 139 -0.86 -20.94 -3.89
C SER A 139 -1.82 -19.98 -4.62
N PRO A 140 -1.84 -18.67 -4.28
CA PRO A 140 -2.63 -17.67 -5.01
C PRO A 140 -2.09 -17.37 -6.41
N PHE A 141 -0.91 -17.92 -6.74
CA PHE A 141 -0.35 -17.85 -8.08
C PHE A 141 -0.73 -19.13 -8.83
N PHE A 142 -1.64 -19.00 -9.78
CA PHE A 142 -1.94 -20.04 -10.75
C PHE A 142 -0.63 -20.58 -11.36
N THR A 143 -0.24 -21.80 -10.99
CA THR A 143 0.67 -22.59 -11.80
C THR A 143 -0.16 -23.18 -12.93
N SER A 144 -0.21 -22.49 -14.07
CA SER A 144 -0.60 -23.16 -15.31
C SER A 144 0.50 -24.15 -15.68
N LYS A 145 0.07 -25.35 -16.05
CA LYS A 145 0.89 -26.51 -16.48
C LYS A 145 2.00 -26.17 -17.46
#